data_AF-A0A5B6YV19-F1
#
_entry.id   AF-A0A5B6YV19-F1
#
_cell.length_a   1.000
_cell.length_b   1.000
_cell.length_c   1.000
_cell.angle_alpha   90.00
_cell.angle_beta   90.00
_cell.angle_gamma   90.00
#
_symmetry.space_group_name_H-M   'P 1'
#
loop_
_entity.id
_entity.type
_entity.pdbx_description
1 polymer ?
#
loop_
_entity_poly.entity_id
_entity_poly.type
_entity_poly.pdbx_seq_one_letter_code
_entity_poly.pdbx_strand_id
1 'polypeptide(L)'
;EVKLGNYKGVRDKTASTYDLVVQMHYLYVNVVKAKDLPVMDVSGSLDPYVEVKLGNYKGVTQHLEKNQNPVWNKVFAFSKENLQANLIEVTVKDKDIGKDDFVG
;
A
#
# COMPACT_ATOMS: atom_id res chain seq x y z
N GLU A 1 -9.83 -67.76 -18.54
CA GLU A 1 -10.11 -66.35 -18.87
C GLU A 1 -10.12 -65.54 -17.59
N VAL A 2 -9.22 -64.56 -17.44
CA VAL A 2 -9.20 -63.65 -16.29
C VAL A 2 -9.87 -62.36 -16.73
N LYS A 3 -11.07 -62.07 -16.20
CA LYS A 3 -11.76 -60.80 -16.42
C LYS A 3 -11.11 -59.73 -15.55
N LEU A 4 -10.30 -58.87 -16.17
CA LEU A 4 -9.79 -57.66 -15.54
C LEU A 4 -10.93 -56.67 -15.40
N GLY A 5 -11.27 -56.33 -14.14
CA GLY A 5 -12.30 -55.36 -13.81
C GLY A 5 -11.99 -53.98 -14.39
N ASN A 6 -13.02 -53.33 -14.93
CA ASN A 6 -12.99 -51.96 -15.41
C ASN A 6 -12.60 -51.01 -14.27
N TYR A 7 -11.32 -50.64 -14.19
CA TYR A 7 -10.92 -49.40 -13.56
C TYR A 7 -11.52 -48.28 -14.40
N LYS A 8 -12.71 -47.81 -13.99
CA LYS A 8 -13.24 -46.52 -14.44
C LYS A 8 -12.17 -45.50 -14.10
N GLY A 9 -11.41 -45.09 -15.11
CA GLY A 9 -10.49 -43.98 -15.02
C GLY A 9 -11.26 -42.83 -14.42
N VAL A 10 -10.92 -42.51 -13.16
CA VAL A 10 -11.14 -41.18 -12.62
C VAL A 10 -10.48 -40.30 -13.66
N ARG A 11 -11.30 -39.59 -14.45
CA ARG A 11 -10.81 -38.50 -15.28
C ARG A 11 -10.24 -37.54 -14.27
N ASP A 12 -8.93 -37.63 -14.07
CA ASP A 12 -8.15 -36.52 -13.58
C ASP A 12 -8.38 -35.46 -14.65
N LYS A 13 -9.43 -34.65 -14.43
CA LYS A 13 -9.69 -33.47 -15.24
C LYS A 13 -8.44 -32.66 -15.00
N THR A 14 -7.51 -32.75 -15.95
CA THR A 14 -6.33 -31.90 -16.06
C THR A 14 -6.78 -30.52 -15.63
N ALA A 15 -6.44 -30.14 -14.39
CA ALA A 15 -6.69 -28.80 -13.91
C ALA A 15 -6.12 -27.90 -15.00
N SER A 16 -6.96 -27.05 -15.56
CA SER A 16 -6.57 -26.18 -16.65
C SER A 16 -5.29 -25.46 -16.19
N THR A 17 -4.35 -25.16 -17.08
CA THR A 17 -3.15 -24.38 -16.67
C THR A 17 -3.56 -23.04 -16.02
N TYR A 18 -4.77 -22.56 -16.33
CA TYR A 18 -5.43 -21.41 -15.71
C TYR A 18 -5.96 -21.65 -14.29
N ASP A 19 -6.23 -22.90 -13.89
CA ASP A 19 -6.63 -23.26 -12.52
C ASP A 19 -5.43 -23.26 -11.55
N LEU A 20 -4.19 -23.21 -12.06
CA LEU A 20 -2.96 -23.14 -11.28
C LEU A 20 -2.50 -21.69 -10.97
N VAL A 21 -3.12 -20.68 -11.57
CA VAL A 21 -2.77 -19.27 -11.33
C VAL A 21 -3.64 -18.65 -10.24
N VAL A 22 -2.98 -18.08 -9.24
CA VAL A 22 -3.65 -17.29 -8.19
C VAL A 22 -3.80 -15.85 -8.68
N GLN A 23 -5.05 -15.37 -8.75
CA GLN A 23 -5.34 -13.99 -9.12
C GLN A 23 -5.00 -13.04 -7.97
N MET A 24 -3.97 -12.21 -8.17
CA MET A 24 -3.56 -11.20 -7.19
C MET A 24 -4.29 -9.88 -7.43
N HIS A 25 -4.69 -9.24 -6.35
CA HIS A 25 -5.35 -7.94 -6.38
C HIS A 25 -4.53 -6.96 -5.55
N TYR A 26 -4.39 -5.74 -6.05
CA TYR A 26 -3.64 -4.67 -5.39
C TYR A 26 -4.46 -3.39 -5.33
N LEU A 27 -4.28 -2.68 -4.23
CA LEU A 27 -4.70 -1.30 -4.04
C LEU A 27 -3.49 -0.39 -4.23
N TYR A 28 -3.55 0.50 -5.20
CA TYR A 28 -2.50 1.48 -5.47
C TYR A 28 -2.90 2.84 -4.89
N VAL A 29 -2.00 3.43 -4.11
CA VAL A 29 -2.15 4.78 -3.55
C VAL A 29 -1.06 5.66 -4.14
N ASN A 30 -1.45 6.63 -4.99
CA ASN A 30 -0.54 7.58 -5.59
C ASN A 30 -0.56 8.91 -4.81
N VAL A 31 0.49 9.13 -4.01
CA VAL A 31 0.71 10.39 -3.31
C VAL A 31 1.42 11.36 -4.24
N VAL A 32 0.66 12.25 -4.87
CA VAL A 32 1.17 13.18 -5.89
C VAL A 32 1.75 14.44 -5.24
N LYS A 33 0.92 15.25 -4.59
CA LYS A 33 1.30 16.54 -4.02
C LYS A 33 0.34 17.01 -2.93
N ALA A 34 0.80 17.93 -2.08
CA ALA A 34 -0.04 18.77 -1.23
C ALA A 34 0.16 20.25 -1.60
N LYS A 35 -0.74 21.12 -1.13
CA LYS A 35 -0.73 22.55 -1.43
C LYS A 35 -1.12 23.34 -0.20
N ASP A 36 -0.52 24.53 -0.06
CA ASP A 36 -0.87 25.50 0.97
C ASP A 36 -0.82 24.92 2.40
N LEU A 37 0.18 24.09 2.69
CA LEU A 37 0.36 23.52 4.03
C LEU A 37 0.59 24.62 5.08
N PRO A 38 0.01 24.49 6.29
CA PRO A 38 0.13 25.50 7.34
C PRO A 38 1.59 25.68 7.76
N VAL A 39 1.97 26.92 8.06
CA VAL A 39 3.25 27.19 8.72
C VAL A 39 3.08 26.77 10.17
N MET A 40 3.86 25.79 10.63
CA MET A 40 3.98 25.52 12.06
C MET A 40 4.91 26.59 12.64
N ASP A 41 4.32 27.63 13.22
CA ASP A 41 4.97 28.89 13.63
C ASP A 41 6.06 28.76 14.73
N VAL A 42 6.50 27.54 15.09
CA VAL A 42 7.42 27.30 16.23
C VAL A 42 8.73 26.62 15.84
N SER A 43 8.77 25.73 14.84
CA SER A 43 10.00 25.03 14.40
C SER A 43 10.76 25.78 13.30
N GLY A 44 10.08 26.68 12.57
CA GLY A 44 10.66 27.51 11.51
C GLY A 44 11.00 26.78 10.21
N SER A 45 10.80 25.45 10.13
CA SER A 45 11.00 24.64 8.94
C SER A 45 9.86 23.64 8.83
N LEU A 46 9.08 23.72 7.73
CA LEU A 46 8.08 22.71 7.39
C LEU A 46 8.69 21.76 6.36
N ASP A 47 9.04 20.56 6.78
CA ASP A 47 9.70 19.52 6.02
C ASP A 47 8.73 18.34 5.78
N PRO A 48 7.67 18.50 4.95
CA PRO A 48 6.55 17.57 4.99
C PRO A 48 6.85 16.23 4.34
N TYR A 49 6.25 15.18 4.91
CA TYR A 49 6.15 13.85 4.31
C TYR A 49 4.75 13.27 4.55
N VAL A 50 4.38 12.26 3.76
CA VAL A 50 3.10 11.55 3.90
C VAL A 50 3.34 10.15 4.44
N GLU A 51 2.60 9.81 5.48
CA GLU A 51 2.43 8.45 6.00
C GLU A 51 1.12 7.87 5.43
N VAL A 52 1.21 6.71 4.79
CA VAL A 52 0.06 5.93 4.33
C VAL A 52 0.00 4.66 5.15
N LYS A 53 -1.14 4.42 5.82
CA LYS A 53 -1.38 3.24 6.65
C LYS A 53 -2.61 2.47 6.19
N LEU A 54 -2.53 1.15 6.29
CA LEU A 54 -3.61 0.23 5.98
C LEU A 54 -3.51 -0.98 6.90
N GLY A 55 -4.25 -0.94 8.00
CA GLY A 55 -4.09 -1.88 9.11
C GLY A 55 -2.68 -1.79 9.68
N ASN A 56 -1.94 -2.90 9.66
CA ASN A 56 -0.56 -2.96 10.15
C ASN A 56 0.49 -2.51 9.13
N TYR A 57 0.10 -2.28 7.88
CA TYR A 57 1.01 -1.79 6.85
C TYR A 57 1.17 -0.28 6.95
N LYS A 58 2.42 0.18 6.90
CA LYS A 58 2.79 1.59 6.91
C LYS A 58 3.85 1.85 5.83
N GLY A 59 3.59 2.82 4.96
CA GLY A 59 4.56 3.37 4.02
C GLY A 59 4.71 4.87 4.23
N VAL A 60 5.91 5.41 3.99
CA VAL A 60 6.16 6.86 4.08
C VAL A 60 6.81 7.39 2.81
N THR A 61 6.53 8.63 2.43
CA THR A 61 7.30 9.35 1.40
C THR A 61 8.65 9.82 1.94
N GLN A 62 9.49 10.37 1.08
CA GLN A 62 10.59 11.22 1.53
C GLN A 62 10.01 12.52 2.11
N HIS A 63 10.69 13.11 3.09
CA HIS A 63 10.41 14.50 3.49
C HIS A 63 11.05 15.45 2.48
N LEU A 64 10.45 16.62 2.32
CA LEU A 64 10.96 17.68 1.44
C LEU A 64 11.22 18.92 2.29
N GLU A 65 12.45 19.39 2.37
CA GLU A 65 12.81 20.51 3.25
C GLU A 65 12.07 21.80 2.89
N LYS A 66 11.53 22.51 3.89
CA LYS A 66 10.96 23.87 3.80
C LYS A 66 9.95 24.04 2.67
N ASN A 67 9.02 23.11 2.52
CA ASN A 67 8.15 23.07 1.36
C ASN A 67 6.66 23.02 1.72
N GLN A 68 5.94 24.13 1.56
CA GLN A 68 4.48 24.18 1.77
C GLN A 68 3.66 23.63 0.61
N ASN A 69 4.29 23.35 -0.53
CA ASN A 69 3.66 22.85 -1.75
C ASN A 69 4.41 21.60 -2.28
N PRO A 70 4.55 20.56 -1.44
CA PRO A 70 5.39 19.41 -1.75
C PRO A 70 4.83 18.58 -2.90
N VAL A 71 5.71 18.03 -3.74
CA VAL A 71 5.38 17.10 -4.81
C VAL A 71 6.23 15.84 -4.62
N TRP A 72 5.59 14.72 -4.26
CA TRP A 72 6.29 13.46 -3.97
C TRP A 72 6.26 12.47 -5.14
N ASN A 73 5.16 12.41 -5.89
CA ASN A 73 4.95 11.43 -6.96
C ASN A 73 5.30 9.99 -6.56
N LYS A 74 4.86 9.56 -5.37
CA LYS A 74 5.16 8.23 -4.83
C LYS A 74 3.94 7.33 -4.88
N VAL A 75 4.11 6.15 -5.45
CA VAL A 75 3.07 5.10 -5.49
C VAL A 75 3.38 4.04 -4.44
N PHE A 76 2.37 3.73 -3.61
CA PHE A 76 2.34 2.58 -2.72
C PHE A 76 1.41 1.52 -3.32
N ALA A 77 1.78 0.25 -3.18
CA ALA A 77 0.95 -0.88 -3.61
C ALA A 77 0.72 -1.82 -2.41
N PHE A 78 -0.55 -2.05 -2.09
CA PHE A 78 -0.97 -2.95 -1.02
C PHE A 78 -1.67 -4.16 -1.64
N SER A 79 -1.17 -5.38 -1.39
CA SER A 79 -1.85 -6.59 -1.85
C SER A 79 -3.14 -6.81 -1.05
N LYS A 80 -4.13 -7.47 -1.65
CA LYS A 80 -5.37 -7.85 -0.97
C LYS A 80 -5.13 -8.71 0.27
N GLU A 81 -4.11 -9.56 0.22
CA GLU A 81 -3.67 -10.42 1.33
C GLU A 81 -3.22 -9.61 2.56
N ASN A 82 -2.76 -8.38 2.32
CA ASN A 82 -2.28 -7.46 3.33
C ASN A 82 -3.38 -6.53 3.87
N LEU A 83 -4.59 -6.58 3.29
CA LEU A 83 -5.75 -5.81 3.74
C LEU A 83 -6.35 -6.43 5.00
N GLN A 84 -5.70 -6.19 6.13
CA GLN A 84 -6.26 -6.52 7.45
C GLN A 84 -7.28 -5.47 7.94
N ALA A 85 -7.44 -4.38 7.19
CA ALA A 85 -8.38 -3.31 7.48
C ALA A 85 -9.04 -2.81 6.18
N ASN A 86 -10.22 -2.22 6.34
CA ASN A 86 -10.98 -1.61 5.24
C ASN A 86 -10.83 -0.07 5.21
N LEU A 87 -9.91 0.47 6.01
CA LEU A 87 -9.64 1.90 6.13
C LEU A 87 -8.18 2.18 5.78
N ILE A 88 -7.97 3.11 4.85
CA ILE A 88 -6.66 3.68 4.55
C ILE A 88 -6.58 5.01 5.30
N GLU A 89 -5.52 5.18 6.08
CA GLU A 89 -5.19 6.46 6.70
C GLU A 89 -4.06 7.10 5.89
N VAL A 90 -4.25 8.36 5.51
CA VAL A 90 -3.23 9.16 4.83
C VAL A 90 -3.01 10.40 5.69
N THR A 91 -1.77 10.62 6.11
CA THR A 91 -1.43 11.68 7.05
C THR A 91 -0.18 12.41 6.59
N VAL A 92 -0.28 13.73 6.46
CA VAL A 92 0.84 14.65 6.28
C VAL A 92 1.43 14.95 7.65
N LYS A 93 2.75 14.84 7.75
CA LYS A 93 3.52 15.15 8.95
C LYS A 93 4.69 16.06 8.60
N ASP A 94 5.12 16.84 9.58
CA ASP A 94 6.33 17.63 9.53
C ASP A 94 7.51 16.84 10.09
N LYS A 95 8.66 16.87 9.42
CA LYS A 95 9.86 16.15 9.89
C LYS A 95 10.66 17.06 10.81
N ASP A 96 10.73 16.71 12.08
CA ASP A 96 11.48 17.46 13.09
C ASP A 96 12.65 16.65 13.65
N ILE A 97 13.61 17.37 14.27
CA ILE A 97 14.75 16.77 15.01
C ILE A 97 14.24 15.94 16.21
N GLY A 98 13.08 16.30 16.76
CA GLY A 98 12.44 15.62 17.88
C GLY A 98 11.28 14.73 17.43
N LYS A 99 10.07 15.13 17.79
CA LYS A 99 8.85 14.43 17.42
C LYS A 99 8.24 15.13 16.20
N ASP A 100 7.96 14.34 15.17
CA ASP A 100 7.28 14.80 13.97
C ASP A 100 5.87 15.30 14.28
N ASP A 101 5.55 16.51 13.84
CA ASP A 101 4.26 17.15 14.06
C ASP A 101 3.20 16.70 13.03
N PHE A 102 1.94 16.66 13.46
CA PHE A 102 0.81 16.37 12.57
C PHE A 102 0.41 17.62 11.81
N VAL A 103 0.31 17.53 10.48
CA VAL A 103 -0.04 18.66 9.61
C VAL A 103 -1.47 18.53 9.06
N GLY A 104 -1.89 17.32 8.68
CA GLY A 104 -3.23 17.10 8.10
C GLY A 104 -3.48 15.67 7.63
#